data_AF-A0A2H0LZC3-F1
#
_entry.id   AF-A0A2H0LZC3-F1
#
_cell.length_a   1.000
_cell.length_b   1.000
_cell.length_c   1.000
_cell.angle_alpha   90.00
_cell.angle_beta   90.00
_cell.angle_gamma   90.00
#
_symmetry.space_group_name_H-M   'P 1'
#
loop_
_entity.id
_entity.type
_entity.pdbx_description
1 polymer ?
#
loop_
_entity_poly.entity_id
_entity_poly.type
_entity_poly.pdbx_seq_one_letter_code
_entity_poly.pdbx_strand_id
1 'polypeptide(L)'
;MIKKNIFLFLVFCCGINITAFAQESIPQERPQQDTYCYDFTQTVPVKVVDEVNREGAGLKNAFDIDFVIVVIPSLSGREVGEYTADLFSKWQVGKNTQGKKGILILIAKQEQRIKIEIGYDLEEVYTDMYAGQAEREILAQFLEQADWERGFLATIENFVERTYRMYKKGVDVRQVNSDGKEEYYSGGAGAKTVFDFGSALKKPLPQAPEKLRDYFGAQAVPQLAFERYMEFNARDMNDYTLDLFSDLSKEFFSHWRTSSGQRRAEAEASSGKTYITKIKGHYAVLMAPPETSVNDFITQCPYFFIKTEKGWQIDINTMARSLIMGGPSWHFLSTTHPYMFAFENYLIKTNRYYPFDGQKAFLGLTYSLWDDGSRGFKIYPEYDSPAKEAGISEGDMLVSIGGVEIKQAYQDWEMMKAYNPGDVLDVVVLRGDEKKTIKAKLSEPKSWINEFPYVKEEGDPWTGFYFGYSEPYERDIEDVQLSVLDVAEGSPAEKAGFKAGDLIYYVPGSEGRHVGFSDYKNLLKKVKPGDKVKLKLLRNLEDRLELELEFGSYSIGKEGF
;
A
#
# COMPACT_ATOMS: atom_id res chain seq x y z
N MET A 1 21.63 83.93 -22.48
CA MET A 1 21.49 82.56 -23.06
C MET A 1 22.60 81.70 -22.45
N ILE A 2 22.42 80.63 -21.68
CA ILE A 2 21.28 79.91 -21.09
C ILE A 2 21.79 79.48 -19.69
N LYS A 3 21.04 79.76 -18.61
CA LYS A 3 21.42 79.42 -17.23
C LYS A 3 21.03 77.96 -16.92
N LYS A 4 21.97 77.23 -16.33
CA LYS A 4 21.84 75.86 -15.78
C LYS A 4 20.86 75.84 -14.61
N ASN A 5 19.88 74.94 -14.65
CA ASN A 5 19.06 74.56 -13.49
C ASN A 5 19.61 73.24 -12.92
N ILE A 6 20.05 73.28 -11.66
CA ILE A 6 20.41 72.13 -10.83
C ILE A 6 19.18 71.82 -9.98
N PHE A 7 18.63 70.61 -10.11
CA PHE A 7 17.54 70.10 -9.28
C PHE A 7 18.13 69.26 -8.14
N LEU A 8 17.84 69.66 -6.91
CA LEU A 8 18.29 69.04 -5.66
C LEU A 8 17.40 67.82 -5.35
N PHE A 9 17.98 66.61 -5.30
CA PHE A 9 17.26 65.39 -4.91
C PHE A 9 17.58 65.07 -3.43
N LEU A 10 16.54 65.09 -2.60
CA LEU A 10 16.58 64.77 -1.17
C LEU A 10 16.57 63.24 -1.02
N VAL A 11 17.62 62.67 -0.42
CA VAL A 11 17.73 61.23 -0.13
C VAL A 11 16.98 60.94 1.17
N PHE A 12 15.89 60.18 1.06
CA PHE A 12 15.13 59.64 2.19
C PHE A 12 15.69 58.26 2.53
N CYS A 13 16.47 58.16 3.62
CA CYS A 13 16.94 56.89 4.16
C CYS A 13 15.79 56.15 4.87
N CYS A 14 15.09 55.27 4.14
CA CYS A 14 14.26 54.24 4.77
C CYS A 14 15.17 53.13 5.30
N GLY A 15 15.25 53.01 6.64
CA GLY A 15 15.88 51.88 7.30
C GLY A 15 15.18 50.58 6.94
N ILE A 16 15.92 49.66 6.33
CA ILE A 16 15.50 48.27 6.14
C ILE A 16 15.66 47.60 7.52
N ASN A 17 14.55 47.40 8.22
CA ASN A 17 14.52 46.49 9.37
C ASN A 17 14.68 45.07 8.84
N ILE A 18 15.89 44.53 8.96
CA ILE A 18 16.14 43.10 8.81
C ILE A 18 15.53 42.44 10.06
N THR A 19 14.32 41.92 9.95
CA THR A 19 13.79 41.00 10.95
C THR A 19 14.65 39.75 10.92
N ALA A 20 15.48 39.55 11.95
CA ALA A 20 16.10 38.27 12.21
C ALA A 20 14.98 37.23 12.37
N PHE A 21 14.95 36.22 11.52
CA PHE A 21 14.14 35.04 11.75
C PHE A 21 14.62 34.42 13.06
N ALA A 22 13.85 34.59 14.14
CA ALA A 22 14.08 33.85 15.36
C ALA A 22 13.92 32.36 15.03
N GLN A 23 14.96 31.58 15.26
CA GLN A 23 14.89 30.13 15.16
C GLN A 23 13.90 29.67 16.24
N GLU A 24 12.69 29.28 15.82
CA GLU A 24 11.64 28.86 16.73
C GLU A 24 12.19 27.70 17.57
N SER A 25 12.33 27.91 18.88
CA SER A 25 12.84 26.90 19.79
C SER A 25 11.83 25.77 19.85
N ILE A 26 12.25 24.55 19.50
CA ILE A 26 11.41 23.36 19.61
C ILE A 26 10.85 23.28 21.05
N PRO A 27 9.53 23.10 21.22
CA PRO A 27 8.90 23.02 22.53
C PRO A 27 9.58 22.00 23.43
N GLN A 28 9.81 22.36 24.69
CA GLN A 28 10.42 21.44 25.67
C GLN A 28 9.48 20.28 26.04
N GLU A 29 8.18 20.48 25.87
CA GLU A 29 7.15 19.47 26.08
C GLU A 29 6.47 19.15 24.75
N ARG A 30 6.05 17.90 24.58
CA ARG A 30 5.30 17.45 23.40
C ARG A 30 3.98 18.22 23.32
N PRO A 31 3.70 18.97 22.23
CA PRO A 31 2.54 19.88 22.18
C PRO A 31 1.18 19.19 22.37
N GLN A 32 0.96 18.02 21.77
CA GLN A 32 -0.31 17.30 21.81
C GLN A 32 -0.08 15.79 21.75
N GLN A 33 -0.44 15.04 22.79
CA GLN A 33 -0.09 13.61 22.89
C GLN A 33 -0.68 12.74 21.76
N ASP A 34 -1.82 13.11 21.18
CA ASP A 34 -2.49 12.36 20.10
C ASP A 34 -2.05 12.79 18.68
N THR A 35 -0.98 13.59 18.57
CA THR A 35 -0.35 13.95 17.31
C THR A 35 0.93 13.14 17.13
N TYR A 36 1.12 12.53 15.97
CA TYR A 36 2.22 11.61 15.67
C TYR A 36 3.23 12.22 14.68
N CYS A 37 2.89 13.33 14.00
CA CYS A 37 3.82 14.07 13.14
C CYS A 37 3.89 15.55 13.54
N TYR A 38 5.07 16.01 13.94
CA TYR A 38 5.37 17.41 14.27
C TYR A 38 6.34 17.99 13.25
N ASP A 39 5.82 18.74 12.29
CA ASP A 39 6.62 19.44 11.29
C ASP A 39 6.81 20.92 11.64
N PHE A 40 7.92 21.26 12.28
CA PHE A 40 8.33 22.63 12.60
C PHE A 40 8.93 23.39 11.42
N THR A 41 8.92 22.78 10.23
CA THR A 41 9.47 23.37 9.00
C THR A 41 8.39 23.70 7.98
N GLN A 42 7.17 23.19 8.17
CA GLN A 42 6.04 23.32 7.24
C GLN A 42 6.41 22.89 5.82
N THR A 43 7.17 21.80 5.69
CA THR A 43 7.63 21.29 4.40
C THR A 43 7.16 19.88 4.09
N VAL A 44 6.58 19.18 5.06
CA VAL A 44 5.82 17.95 4.83
C VAL A 44 4.42 18.36 4.35
N PRO A 45 3.91 17.82 3.23
CA PRO A 45 2.56 18.11 2.78
C PRO A 45 1.51 17.76 3.85
N VAL A 46 0.48 18.58 4.00
CA VAL A 46 -0.57 18.40 5.04
C VAL A 46 -1.21 17.01 4.98
N LYS A 47 -1.52 16.52 3.77
CA LYS A 47 -2.07 15.17 3.56
C LYS A 47 -1.16 14.08 4.16
N VAL A 48 0.16 14.24 4.04
CA VAL A 48 1.14 13.27 4.58
C VAL A 48 1.17 13.35 6.11
N VAL A 49 1.08 14.54 6.69
CA VAL A 49 0.96 14.72 8.15
C VAL A 49 -0.30 14.02 8.69
N ASP A 50 -1.44 14.21 8.02
CA ASP A 50 -2.71 13.57 8.38
C ASP A 50 -2.63 12.04 8.28
N GLU A 51 -1.98 11.53 7.24
CA GLU A 51 -1.74 10.11 7.04
C GLU A 51 -0.87 9.51 8.16
N VAL A 52 0.25 10.15 8.49
CA VAL A 52 1.11 9.71 9.61
C VAL A 52 0.38 9.75 10.93
N ASN A 53 -0.48 10.75 11.16
CA ASN A 53 -1.29 10.81 12.37
C ASN A 53 -2.26 9.62 12.46
N ARG A 54 -2.86 9.22 11.34
CA ARG A 54 -3.73 8.03 11.27
C ARG A 54 -2.95 6.75 11.53
N GLU A 55 -1.82 6.56 10.86
CA GLU A 55 -0.98 5.37 11.01
C GLU A 55 -0.36 5.25 12.42
N GLY A 56 0.08 6.37 12.99
CA GLY A 56 0.58 6.44 14.36
C GLY A 56 -0.49 6.06 15.39
N ALA A 57 -1.73 6.54 15.22
CA ALA A 57 -2.86 6.08 16.03
C ALA A 57 -3.14 4.58 15.83
N GLY A 58 -2.96 4.07 14.60
CA GLY A 58 -3.00 2.65 14.28
C GLY A 58 -1.98 1.84 15.10
N LEU A 59 -0.71 2.24 15.10
CA LEU A 59 0.35 1.61 15.89
C LEU A 59 0.04 1.62 17.39
N LYS A 60 -0.46 2.75 17.91
CA LYS A 60 -0.85 2.87 19.31
C LYS A 60 -1.97 1.90 19.67
N ASN A 61 -3.01 1.83 18.85
CA ASN A 61 -4.17 0.97 19.10
C ASN A 61 -3.86 -0.51 18.86
N ALA A 62 -2.99 -0.84 17.91
CA ALA A 62 -2.69 -2.21 17.51
C ALA A 62 -1.55 -2.84 18.33
N PHE A 63 -0.54 -2.07 18.74
CA PHE A 63 0.67 -2.60 19.38
C PHE A 63 1.02 -1.91 20.70
N ASP A 64 0.25 -0.90 21.09
CA ASP A 64 0.57 -0.07 22.24
C ASP A 64 1.96 0.59 22.11
N ILE A 65 2.31 1.01 20.89
CA ILE A 65 3.54 1.74 20.57
C ILE A 65 3.21 3.23 20.43
N ASP A 66 3.95 4.10 21.13
CA ASP A 66 3.91 5.55 20.92
C ASP A 66 4.94 5.95 19.86
N PHE A 67 4.46 6.20 18.64
CA PHE A 67 5.28 6.52 17.48
C PHE A 67 5.26 8.03 17.20
N VAL A 68 6.40 8.65 16.95
CA VAL A 68 6.46 10.10 16.68
C VAL A 68 7.46 10.41 15.57
N ILE A 69 7.06 11.25 14.61
CA ILE A 69 7.95 11.88 13.65
C ILE A 69 8.09 13.36 14.01
N VAL A 70 9.32 13.85 14.03
CA VAL A 70 9.64 15.25 14.29
C VAL A 70 10.54 15.79 13.17
N VAL A 71 10.06 16.79 12.45
CA VAL A 71 10.82 17.48 11.41
C VAL A 71 11.21 18.86 11.92
N ILE A 72 12.51 19.13 12.02
CA ILE A 72 13.07 20.36 12.58
C ILE A 72 13.95 21.11 11.57
N PRO A 73 14.04 22.44 11.68
CA PRO A 73 14.89 23.22 10.77
C PRO A 73 16.37 22.89 10.94
N SER A 74 16.86 22.79 12.19
CA SER A 74 18.27 22.55 12.50
C SER A 74 18.48 21.96 13.89
N LEU A 75 19.59 21.23 14.06
CA LEU A 75 20.10 20.71 15.33
C LEU A 75 20.82 21.78 16.18
N SER A 76 20.98 23.01 15.66
CA SER A 76 21.67 24.12 16.34
C SER A 76 23.09 23.76 16.78
N GLY A 77 23.82 23.02 15.94
CA GLY A 77 25.20 22.58 16.20
C GLY A 77 25.33 21.38 17.14
N ARG A 78 24.22 20.81 17.62
CA ARG A 78 24.23 19.58 18.40
C ARG A 78 24.38 18.33 17.53
N GLU A 79 24.86 17.27 18.16
CA GLU A 79 24.90 15.95 17.57
C GLU A 79 23.47 15.37 17.46
N VAL A 80 23.16 14.68 16.34
CA VAL A 80 21.78 14.23 16.07
C VAL A 80 21.32 13.17 17.08
N GLY A 81 22.18 12.22 17.46
CA GLY A 81 21.83 11.19 18.44
C GLY A 81 21.55 11.80 19.81
N GLU A 82 22.45 12.65 20.30
CA GLU A 82 22.25 13.37 21.56
C GLU A 82 20.97 14.22 21.55
N TYR A 83 20.72 14.95 20.46
CA TYR A 83 19.51 15.77 20.33
C TYR A 83 18.24 14.91 20.37
N THR A 84 18.22 13.81 19.62
CA THR A 84 17.08 12.90 19.54
C THR A 84 16.80 12.22 20.89
N ALA A 85 17.83 11.73 21.58
CA ALA A 85 17.68 11.10 22.90
C ALA A 85 17.16 12.08 23.97
N ASP A 86 17.66 13.32 23.96
CA ASP A 86 17.15 14.39 24.81
C ASP A 86 15.68 14.69 24.52
N LEU A 87 15.33 14.81 23.23
CA LEU A 87 13.96 15.09 22.81
C LEU A 87 13.03 13.95 23.21
N PHE A 88 13.43 12.70 22.98
CA PHE A 88 12.70 11.48 23.37
C PHE A 88 12.37 11.49 24.87
N SER A 89 13.37 11.79 25.69
CA SER A 89 13.24 11.84 27.15
C SER A 89 12.36 12.99 27.61
N LYS A 90 12.56 14.21 27.06
CA LYS A 90 11.77 15.40 27.41
C LYS A 90 10.30 15.27 27.01
N TRP A 91 10.04 14.71 25.83
CA TRP A 91 8.69 14.46 25.33
C TRP A 91 8.06 13.21 25.93
N GLN A 92 8.82 12.44 26.70
CA GLN A 92 8.39 11.22 27.39
C GLN A 92 7.72 10.23 26.43
N VAL A 93 8.34 10.04 25.26
CA VAL A 93 7.80 9.17 24.21
C VAL A 93 7.68 7.74 24.75
N GLY A 94 6.49 7.16 24.68
CA GLY A 94 6.17 5.86 25.25
C GLY A 94 5.54 5.90 26.64
N LYS A 95 5.50 7.04 27.35
CA LYS A 95 4.97 7.12 28.72
C LYS A 95 3.52 6.66 28.87
N ASN A 96 2.70 6.85 27.84
CA ASN A 96 1.28 6.48 27.86
C ASN A 96 1.04 5.04 27.40
N THR A 97 2.06 4.19 27.35
CA THR A 97 1.97 2.77 26.99
C THR A 97 2.01 1.88 28.24
N GLN A 98 1.68 0.60 28.09
CA GLN A 98 1.96 -0.44 29.08
C GLN A 98 3.47 -0.72 29.06
N GLY A 99 4.23 0.16 29.71
CA GLY A 99 5.68 0.25 29.60
C GLY A 99 6.12 1.64 29.10
N LYS A 100 7.31 1.72 28.54
CA LYS A 100 7.95 2.86 27.88
C LYS A 100 8.19 2.55 26.40
N LYS A 101 7.17 2.03 25.70
CA LYS A 101 7.25 1.59 24.29
C LYS A 101 7.17 2.76 23.31
N GLY A 102 8.27 3.50 23.17
CA GLY A 102 8.35 4.67 22.29
C GLY A 102 9.22 4.46 21.04
N ILE A 103 8.84 5.08 19.93
CA ILE A 103 9.68 5.23 18.72
C ILE A 103 9.65 6.70 18.32
N LEU A 104 10.81 7.34 18.16
CA LEU A 104 10.91 8.70 17.64
C LEU A 104 11.79 8.74 16.40
N ILE A 105 11.26 9.30 15.30
CA ILE A 105 12.01 9.63 14.09
C ILE A 105 12.27 11.13 14.08
N LEU A 106 13.53 11.54 14.14
CA LEU A 106 13.95 12.93 13.97
C LEU A 106 14.51 13.15 12.56
N ILE A 107 14.07 14.23 11.92
CA ILE A 107 14.59 14.70 10.63
C ILE A 107 15.02 16.15 10.78
N ALA A 108 16.33 16.39 10.72
CA ALA A 108 16.91 17.73 10.75
C ALA A 108 17.23 18.18 9.32
N LYS A 109 16.49 19.18 8.83
CA LYS A 109 16.54 19.57 7.41
C LYS A 109 17.84 20.23 7.00
N GLN A 110 18.36 21.16 7.80
CA GLN A 110 19.58 21.89 7.46
C GLN A 110 20.81 20.95 7.44
N GLU A 111 20.92 20.06 8.42
CA GLU A 111 22.01 19.10 8.49
C GLU A 111 21.77 17.85 7.61
N GLN A 112 20.57 17.71 7.04
CA GLN A 112 20.11 16.53 6.32
C GLN A 112 20.46 15.24 7.08
N ARG A 113 20.02 15.20 8.35
CA ARG A 113 20.23 14.06 9.25
C ARG A 113 18.91 13.42 9.61
N ILE A 114 18.93 12.09 9.68
CA ILE A 114 17.83 11.26 10.17
C ILE A 114 18.35 10.50 11.38
N LYS A 115 17.50 10.36 12.39
CA LYS A 115 17.71 9.46 13.52
C LYS A 115 16.40 8.81 13.93
N ILE A 116 16.41 7.49 14.05
CA ILE A 116 15.36 6.69 14.68
C ILE A 116 15.87 6.30 16.06
N GLU A 117 15.08 6.61 17.08
CA GLU A 117 15.33 6.31 18.48
C GLU A 117 14.26 5.35 18.98
N ILE A 118 14.68 4.23 19.58
CA ILE A 118 13.82 3.16 20.07
C ILE A 118 13.91 3.11 21.59
N GLY A 119 12.77 3.15 22.26
CA GLY A 119 12.73 3.02 23.72
C GLY A 119 13.09 1.59 24.18
N TYR A 120 13.66 1.48 25.37
CA TYR A 120 14.20 0.20 25.89
C TYR A 120 13.25 -0.99 25.84
N ASP A 121 11.97 -0.77 26.16
CA ASP A 121 10.97 -1.85 26.17
C ASP A 121 10.71 -2.45 24.78
N LEU A 122 11.15 -1.77 23.71
CA LEU A 122 11.02 -2.23 22.34
C LEU A 122 12.31 -2.81 21.75
N GLU A 123 13.45 -2.82 22.45
CA GLU A 123 14.73 -3.27 21.90
C GLU A 123 14.76 -4.76 21.52
N GLU A 124 13.97 -5.60 22.20
CA GLU A 124 13.79 -7.01 21.82
C GLU A 124 13.15 -7.15 20.42
N VAL A 125 12.30 -6.19 20.05
CA VAL A 125 11.55 -6.18 18.79
C VAL A 125 12.32 -5.44 17.71
N TYR A 126 12.76 -4.22 18.02
CA TYR A 126 13.45 -3.28 17.15
C TYR A 126 14.85 -3.01 17.68
N THR A 127 15.78 -3.91 17.38
CA THR A 127 17.20 -3.72 17.71
C THR A 127 17.76 -2.46 17.06
N ASP A 128 18.81 -1.88 17.61
CA ASP A 128 19.51 -0.73 16.99
C ASP A 128 19.94 -1.00 15.53
N MET A 129 20.45 -2.21 15.25
CA MET A 129 20.82 -2.62 13.89
C MET A 129 19.63 -2.52 12.91
N TYR A 130 18.43 -2.88 13.38
CA TYR A 130 17.20 -2.79 12.60
C TYR A 130 16.77 -1.33 12.39
N ALA A 131 16.76 -0.52 13.45
CA ALA A 131 16.42 0.91 13.35
C ALA A 131 17.36 1.61 12.36
N GLY A 132 18.66 1.38 12.48
CA GLY A 132 19.65 1.94 11.56
C GLY A 132 19.54 1.44 10.13
N GLN A 133 19.05 0.22 9.92
CA GLN A 133 18.74 -0.27 8.58
C GLN A 133 17.52 0.48 8.00
N ALA A 134 16.44 0.62 8.77
CA ALA A 134 15.26 1.37 8.34
C ALA A 134 15.59 2.84 8.03
N GLU A 135 16.45 3.48 8.82
CA GLU A 135 16.95 4.83 8.54
C GLU A 135 17.64 4.93 7.16
N ARG A 136 18.63 4.07 6.90
CA ARG A 136 19.49 4.15 5.71
C ARG A 136 18.84 3.64 4.44
N GLU A 137 18.09 2.56 4.56
CA GLU A 137 17.65 1.76 3.42
C GLU A 137 16.19 1.95 3.08
N ILE A 138 15.44 2.71 3.89
CA ILE A 138 14.03 3.03 3.65
C ILE A 138 13.86 4.55 3.68
N LEU A 139 13.90 5.15 4.86
CA LEU A 139 13.55 6.56 5.03
C LEU A 139 14.47 7.48 4.22
N ALA A 140 15.80 7.35 4.38
CA ALA A 140 16.75 8.21 3.67
C ALA A 140 16.60 8.14 2.15
N GLN A 141 16.49 6.94 1.57
CA GLN A 141 16.40 6.77 0.13
C GLN A 141 15.11 7.34 -0.47
N PHE A 142 14.00 7.34 0.27
CA PHE A 142 12.78 8.04 -0.17
C PHE A 142 12.90 9.55 -0.04
N LEU A 143 13.50 10.06 1.04
CA LEU A 143 13.75 11.50 1.18
C LEU A 143 14.75 12.01 0.12
N GLU A 144 15.72 11.20 -0.29
CA GLU A 144 16.60 11.50 -1.43
C GLU A 144 15.83 11.60 -2.76
N GLN A 145 14.65 11.01 -2.85
CA GLN A 145 13.72 11.15 -3.98
C GLN A 145 12.72 12.29 -3.79
N ALA A 146 12.82 13.06 -2.69
CA ALA A 146 11.84 14.06 -2.27
C ALA A 146 10.43 13.49 -1.98
N ASP A 147 10.34 12.21 -1.63
CA ASP A 147 9.08 11.52 -1.39
C ASP A 147 8.83 11.35 0.12
N TRP A 148 8.19 12.35 0.72
CA TRP A 148 7.81 12.32 2.14
C TRP A 148 6.78 11.24 2.45
N GLU A 149 5.76 11.09 1.59
CA GLU A 149 4.64 10.18 1.80
C GLU A 149 5.15 8.75 1.91
N ARG A 150 5.88 8.28 0.90
CA ARG A 150 6.41 6.91 0.91
C ARG A 150 7.52 6.73 1.92
N GLY A 151 8.37 7.74 2.15
CA GLY A 151 9.40 7.68 3.18
C GLY A 151 8.82 7.37 4.56
N PHE A 152 7.74 8.05 4.94
CA PHE A 152 7.08 7.84 6.23
C PHE A 152 6.27 6.54 6.26
N LEU A 153 5.42 6.31 5.26
CA LEU A 153 4.54 5.13 5.24
C LEU A 153 5.32 3.83 5.13
N ALA A 154 6.30 3.73 4.23
CA ALA A 154 7.12 2.52 4.10
C ALA A 154 7.93 2.25 5.37
N THR A 155 8.36 3.28 6.10
CA THR A 155 9.07 3.11 7.37
C THR A 155 8.12 2.59 8.45
N ILE A 156 6.90 3.13 8.55
CA ILE A 156 5.86 2.65 9.47
C ILE A 156 5.47 1.20 9.14
N GLU A 157 5.20 0.90 7.88
CA GLU A 157 4.90 -0.45 7.38
C GLU A 157 6.01 -1.44 7.74
N ASN A 158 7.29 -1.02 7.61
CA ASN A 158 8.42 -1.85 7.99
C ASN A 158 8.39 -2.19 9.49
N PHE A 159 8.12 -1.22 10.37
CA PHE A 159 7.92 -1.48 11.81
C PHE A 159 6.75 -2.45 12.07
N VAL A 160 5.62 -2.27 11.40
CA VAL A 160 4.47 -3.19 11.51
C VAL A 160 4.84 -4.61 11.07
N GLU A 161 5.54 -4.74 9.94
CA GLU A 161 5.99 -6.04 9.43
C GLU A 161 6.95 -6.72 10.42
N ARG A 162 7.89 -5.96 10.99
CA ARG A 162 8.81 -6.48 12.01
C ARG A 162 8.07 -6.92 13.27
N THR A 163 7.07 -6.19 13.72
CA THR A 163 6.19 -6.62 14.83
C THR A 163 5.54 -7.96 14.50
N TYR A 164 4.99 -8.13 13.30
CA TYR A 164 4.39 -9.41 12.87
C TYR A 164 5.42 -10.55 12.81
N ARG A 165 6.62 -10.29 12.31
CA ARG A 165 7.71 -11.29 12.27
C ARG A 165 8.13 -11.71 13.68
N MET A 166 8.17 -10.79 14.65
CA MET A 166 8.51 -11.08 16.04
C MET A 166 7.39 -11.81 16.77
N TYR A 167 6.15 -11.42 16.50
CA TYR A 167 4.96 -12.11 16.98
C TYR A 167 4.93 -13.59 16.56
N LYS A 168 5.24 -13.89 15.28
CA LYS A 168 5.41 -15.27 14.79
C LYS A 168 6.52 -16.06 15.49
N LYS A 169 7.47 -15.38 16.13
CA LYS A 169 8.54 -15.98 16.94
C LYS A 169 8.18 -16.10 18.42
N GLY A 170 6.93 -15.78 18.80
CA GLY A 170 6.45 -15.86 20.17
C GLY A 170 6.65 -14.60 21.00
N VAL A 171 7.02 -13.47 20.38
CA VAL A 171 7.20 -12.18 21.07
C VAL A 171 5.98 -11.28 20.84
N ASP A 172 5.11 -11.18 21.84
CA ASP A 172 3.98 -10.23 21.81
C ASP A 172 4.45 -8.83 22.20
N VAL A 173 4.53 -7.93 21.22
CA VAL A 173 4.94 -6.54 21.37
C VAL A 173 4.05 -5.74 22.33
N ARG A 174 2.83 -6.20 22.62
CA ARG A 174 1.99 -5.55 23.64
C ARG A 174 2.50 -5.84 25.05
N GLN A 175 3.12 -7.00 25.25
CA GLN A 175 3.57 -7.52 26.54
C GLN A 175 5.06 -7.29 26.82
N VAL A 176 5.85 -6.88 25.82
CA VAL A 176 7.26 -6.56 26.04
C VAL A 176 7.40 -5.40 27.03
N ASN A 177 8.27 -5.60 28.00
CA ASN A 177 8.63 -4.64 29.04
C ASN A 177 10.03 -5.01 29.51
N SER A 178 10.95 -4.06 29.55
CA SER A 178 12.24 -4.26 30.21
C SER A 178 12.02 -4.24 31.73
N ASP A 179 12.75 -5.05 32.51
CA ASP A 179 12.68 -5.02 33.98
C ASP A 179 13.23 -3.67 34.51
N GLY A 180 12.39 -2.63 34.42
CA GLY A 180 12.79 -1.24 34.46
C GLY A 180 13.38 -0.78 35.78
N LYS A 181 14.70 -0.51 35.77
CA LYS A 181 15.38 0.38 36.74
C LYS A 181 16.11 1.54 36.06
N GLU A 182 15.76 1.89 34.83
CA GLU A 182 16.44 2.97 34.12
C GLU A 182 15.65 4.30 34.19
N GLU A 183 16.37 5.36 34.61
CA GLU A 183 15.88 6.73 34.73
C GLU A 183 15.55 7.34 33.35
N TYR A 184 16.18 6.84 32.29
CA TYR A 184 16.01 7.27 30.91
C TYR A 184 14.96 6.43 30.16
N TYR A 185 14.52 6.93 29.00
CA TYR A 185 13.53 6.27 28.15
C TYR A 185 14.17 5.55 26.93
N SER A 186 15.42 5.88 26.59
CA SER A 186 16.23 5.25 25.54
C SER A 186 17.74 5.45 25.83
N GLY A 187 18.60 4.62 25.24
CA GLY A 187 20.05 4.64 25.42
C GLY A 187 20.82 5.60 24.51
N GLY A 188 20.19 6.22 23.50
CA GLY A 188 20.87 7.13 22.56
C GLY A 188 21.87 6.45 21.62
N ALA A 189 22.00 5.13 21.72
CA ALA A 189 22.81 4.32 20.82
C ALA A 189 22.03 4.09 19.53
N GLY A 190 22.55 4.61 18.43
CA GLY A 190 22.22 4.02 17.15
C GLY A 190 22.77 4.69 15.91
N ALA A 191 22.36 4.15 14.76
CA ALA A 191 22.81 4.67 13.49
C ALA A 191 22.43 6.15 13.31
N LYS A 192 23.26 6.84 12.54
CA LYS A 192 23.13 8.27 12.22
C LYS A 192 23.20 8.36 10.73
N THR A 193 22.07 8.65 10.11
CA THR A 193 21.97 8.59 8.65
C THR A 193 22.04 10.00 8.07
N VAL A 194 22.94 10.16 7.10
CA VAL A 194 23.04 11.35 6.25
C VAL A 194 22.25 11.07 4.98
N PHE A 195 21.48 12.05 4.53
CA PHE A 195 20.80 12.00 3.25
C PHE A 195 20.99 13.31 2.49
N ASP A 196 20.66 13.37 1.20
CA ASP A 196 20.54 14.63 0.46
C ASP A 196 19.16 14.70 -0.20
N PHE A 197 18.27 15.54 0.36
CA PHE A 197 16.87 15.62 -0.04
C PHE A 197 16.71 15.95 -1.53
N GLY A 198 15.98 15.10 -2.27
CA GLY A 198 15.78 15.26 -3.71
C GLY A 198 17.03 15.02 -4.57
N SER A 199 18.15 14.58 -4.00
CA SER A 199 19.39 14.33 -4.76
C SER A 199 19.24 13.24 -5.82
N ALA A 200 18.37 12.25 -5.60
CA ALA A 200 18.11 11.17 -6.54
C ALA A 200 17.41 11.66 -7.81
N LEU A 201 16.68 12.77 -7.74
CA LEU A 201 16.03 13.41 -8.89
C LEU A 201 17.04 14.09 -9.83
N LYS A 202 18.24 14.42 -9.33
CA LYS A 202 19.32 15.06 -10.10
C LYS A 202 20.23 14.04 -10.81
N LYS A 203 20.06 12.75 -10.51
CA LYS A 203 20.90 11.67 -11.03
C LYS A 203 20.16 10.96 -12.17
N PRO A 204 20.84 10.61 -13.27
CA PRO A 204 20.24 9.77 -14.29
C PRO A 204 19.84 8.42 -13.70
N LEU A 205 18.85 7.76 -14.31
CA LEU A 205 18.49 6.40 -13.91
C LEU A 205 19.71 5.49 -14.04
N PRO A 206 19.99 4.64 -13.03
CA PRO A 206 21.05 3.65 -13.10
C PRO A 206 20.90 2.77 -14.34
N GLN A 207 22.01 2.38 -14.95
CA GLN A 207 22.05 1.51 -16.12
C GLN A 207 22.92 0.30 -15.82
N ALA A 208 22.34 -0.88 -15.89
CA ALA A 208 23.04 -2.14 -15.72
C ALA A 208 24.00 -2.38 -16.90
N PRO A 209 25.17 -3.00 -16.66
CA PRO A 209 26.05 -3.50 -17.72
C PRO A 209 25.30 -4.37 -18.74
N GLU A 210 25.69 -4.31 -20.01
CA GLU A 210 25.04 -5.02 -21.13
C GLU A 210 24.75 -6.50 -20.83
N LYS A 211 25.73 -7.24 -20.30
CA LYS A 211 25.54 -8.65 -19.91
C LYS A 211 24.44 -8.87 -18.87
N LEU A 212 24.26 -7.92 -17.94
CA LEU A 212 23.17 -7.98 -16.97
C LEU A 212 21.84 -7.57 -17.60
N ARG A 213 21.85 -6.68 -18.62
CA ARG A 213 20.63 -6.33 -19.35
C ARG A 213 20.02 -7.53 -20.07
N ASP A 214 20.86 -8.35 -20.72
CA ASP A 214 20.40 -9.59 -21.35
C ASP A 214 19.88 -10.60 -20.33
N TYR A 215 20.60 -10.74 -19.20
CA TYR A 215 20.23 -11.68 -18.13
C TYR A 215 18.90 -11.31 -17.45
N PHE A 216 18.68 -10.02 -17.20
CA PHE A 216 17.42 -9.44 -16.72
C PHE A 216 16.58 -8.87 -17.87
N GLY A 217 16.61 -9.52 -19.04
CA GLY A 217 15.72 -9.22 -20.14
C GLY A 217 14.31 -9.80 -19.92
N ALA A 218 13.48 -9.73 -20.96
CA ALA A 218 12.23 -10.48 -21.00
C ALA A 218 12.53 -12.00 -21.00
N GLN A 219 11.71 -12.79 -20.30
CA GLN A 219 12.01 -14.20 -20.04
C GLN A 219 11.13 -15.16 -20.84
N ALA A 220 11.60 -16.39 -21.02
CA ALA A 220 10.88 -17.40 -21.82
C ALA A 220 9.55 -17.85 -21.18
N VAL A 221 9.47 -17.83 -19.84
CA VAL A 221 8.28 -18.25 -19.07
C VAL A 221 8.07 -17.31 -17.86
N PRO A 222 6.83 -17.14 -17.37
CA PRO A 222 6.53 -16.25 -16.24
C PRO A 222 7.29 -16.58 -14.96
N GLN A 223 7.52 -17.88 -14.69
CA GLN A 223 8.25 -18.34 -13.50
C GLN A 223 9.68 -17.84 -13.49
N LEU A 224 10.35 -17.85 -14.65
CA LEU A 224 11.70 -17.34 -14.77
C LEU A 224 11.73 -15.81 -14.66
N ALA A 225 10.72 -15.11 -15.18
CA ALA A 225 10.57 -13.65 -14.97
C ALA A 225 10.44 -13.32 -13.47
N PHE A 226 9.65 -14.10 -12.73
CA PHE A 226 9.53 -13.96 -11.29
C PHE A 226 10.85 -14.21 -10.56
N GLU A 227 11.55 -15.31 -10.86
CA GLU A 227 12.86 -15.61 -10.28
C GLU A 227 13.86 -14.48 -10.56
N ARG A 228 13.87 -13.93 -11.78
CA ARG A 228 14.72 -12.78 -12.15
C ARG A 228 14.34 -11.52 -11.40
N TYR A 229 13.06 -11.27 -11.16
CA TYR A 229 12.62 -10.13 -10.36
C TYR A 229 13.00 -10.28 -8.88
N MET A 230 12.82 -11.47 -8.29
CA MET A 230 13.29 -11.75 -6.93
C MET A 230 14.81 -11.61 -6.82
N GLU A 231 15.56 -12.04 -7.84
CA GLU A 231 17.01 -11.87 -7.91
C GLU A 231 17.43 -10.41 -8.10
N PHE A 232 16.73 -9.65 -8.93
CA PHE A 232 16.91 -8.20 -9.09
C PHE A 232 16.77 -7.50 -7.73
N ASN A 233 15.72 -7.86 -6.98
CA ASN A 233 15.46 -7.34 -5.65
C ASN A 233 16.53 -7.75 -4.63
N ALA A 234 16.90 -9.04 -4.60
CA ALA A 234 17.91 -9.56 -3.68
C ALA A 234 19.32 -8.99 -3.93
N ARG A 235 19.64 -8.65 -5.19
CA ARG A 235 20.91 -8.00 -5.59
C ARG A 235 20.90 -6.48 -5.41
N ASP A 236 19.82 -5.93 -4.88
CA ASP A 236 19.60 -4.49 -4.74
C ASP A 236 19.83 -3.71 -6.05
N MET A 237 19.33 -4.28 -7.15
CA MET A 237 19.34 -3.60 -8.44
C MET A 237 18.27 -2.51 -8.48
N ASN A 238 18.53 -1.47 -9.28
CA ASN A 238 17.67 -0.29 -9.38
C ASN A 238 17.59 0.27 -10.82
N ASP A 239 18.01 -0.53 -11.81
CA ASP A 239 17.79 -0.23 -13.23
C ASP A 239 16.45 -0.79 -13.67
N TYR A 240 15.39 0.02 -13.55
CA TYR A 240 14.05 -0.36 -13.98
C TYR A 240 13.85 -0.27 -15.50
N THR A 241 14.87 0.15 -16.27
CA THR A 241 14.78 0.22 -17.74
C THR A 241 14.99 -1.13 -18.42
N LEU A 242 15.31 -2.16 -17.64
CA LEU A 242 15.51 -3.53 -18.08
C LEU A 242 14.24 -4.10 -18.74
N ASP A 243 14.43 -4.95 -19.76
CA ASP A 243 13.32 -5.65 -20.40
C ASP A 243 12.69 -6.74 -19.50
N LEU A 244 13.15 -6.92 -18.26
CA LEU A 244 12.40 -7.63 -17.22
C LEU A 244 11.05 -6.98 -16.92
N PHE A 245 10.95 -5.64 -17.01
CA PHE A 245 9.75 -4.87 -16.67
C PHE A 245 8.93 -4.55 -17.92
N SER A 246 7.59 -4.57 -17.80
CA SER A 246 6.68 -4.10 -18.86
C SER A 246 6.92 -2.62 -19.16
N ASP A 247 6.53 -2.14 -20.35
CA ASP A 247 6.79 -0.74 -20.72
C ASP A 247 6.07 0.25 -19.80
N LEU A 248 4.83 -0.03 -19.40
CA LEU A 248 4.14 0.77 -18.38
C LEU A 248 4.78 0.65 -16.98
N SER A 249 5.39 -0.49 -16.64
CA SER A 249 6.17 -0.59 -15.40
C SER A 249 7.44 0.29 -15.46
N LYS A 250 8.09 0.40 -16.62
CA LYS A 250 9.24 1.30 -16.81
C LYS A 250 8.83 2.76 -16.62
N GLU A 251 7.69 3.16 -17.19
CA GLU A 251 7.12 4.50 -17.01
C GLU A 251 6.79 4.77 -15.54
N PHE A 252 6.08 3.84 -14.89
CA PHE A 252 5.79 3.88 -13.47
C PHE A 252 7.05 4.07 -12.62
N PHE A 253 8.11 3.28 -12.87
CA PHE A 253 9.36 3.38 -12.12
C PHE A 253 10.20 4.63 -12.44
N SER A 254 9.89 5.34 -13.54
CA SER A 254 10.49 6.64 -13.83
C SER A 254 10.00 7.73 -12.86
N HIS A 255 8.78 7.57 -12.34
CA HIS A 255 8.17 8.45 -11.35
C HIS A 255 8.28 7.92 -9.92
N TRP A 256 8.37 6.61 -9.72
CA TRP A 256 8.43 5.99 -8.40
C TRP A 256 9.56 4.96 -8.32
N ARG A 257 10.60 5.20 -7.52
CA ARG A 257 11.64 4.18 -7.24
C ARG A 257 11.43 3.58 -5.86
N THR A 258 11.74 2.30 -5.71
CA THR A 258 11.71 1.64 -4.40
C THR A 258 13.01 1.84 -3.64
N SER A 259 12.95 1.66 -2.32
CA SER A 259 14.14 1.65 -1.48
C SER A 259 14.82 0.26 -1.48
N SER A 260 16.10 0.20 -1.15
CA SER A 260 16.82 -1.09 -1.03
C SER A 260 16.23 -1.99 0.06
N GLY A 261 15.74 -1.39 1.14
CA GLY A 261 15.05 -2.09 2.22
C GLY A 261 13.76 -2.75 1.75
N GLN A 262 12.95 -2.05 0.94
CA GLN A 262 11.73 -2.62 0.36
C GLN A 262 12.03 -3.80 -0.58
N ARG A 263 12.99 -3.63 -1.51
CA ARG A 263 13.40 -4.72 -2.42
C ARG A 263 13.84 -5.96 -1.65
N ARG A 264 14.66 -5.78 -0.62
CA ARG A 264 15.11 -6.89 0.22
C ARG A 264 13.95 -7.55 0.95
N ALA A 265 13.06 -6.76 1.56
CA ALA A 265 11.89 -7.27 2.27
C ALA A 265 11.00 -8.11 1.34
N GLU A 266 10.79 -7.66 0.10
CA GLU A 266 10.01 -8.38 -0.92
C GLU A 266 10.66 -9.71 -1.33
N ALA A 267 11.98 -9.71 -1.57
CA ALA A 267 12.72 -10.93 -1.88
C ALA A 267 12.71 -11.94 -0.72
N GLU A 268 12.90 -11.46 0.52
CA GLU A 268 12.80 -12.29 1.72
C GLU A 268 11.39 -12.84 1.92
N ALA A 269 10.36 -12.01 1.73
CA ALA A 269 8.97 -12.39 1.91
C ALA A 269 8.50 -13.46 0.90
N SER A 270 9.17 -13.55 -0.25
CA SER A 270 8.87 -14.56 -1.29
C SER A 270 9.76 -15.80 -1.19
N SER A 271 10.86 -15.74 -0.42
CA SER A 271 11.81 -16.83 -0.28
C SER A 271 11.19 -18.07 0.38
N GLY A 272 11.38 -19.23 -0.24
CA GLY A 272 10.88 -20.52 0.26
C GLY A 272 9.37 -20.73 0.08
N LYS A 273 8.64 -19.76 -0.50
CA LYS A 273 7.22 -19.92 -0.83
C LYS A 273 7.04 -20.63 -2.16
N THR A 274 5.96 -21.39 -2.28
CA THR A 274 5.58 -22.08 -3.52
C THR A 274 4.56 -21.23 -4.28
N TYR A 275 4.70 -21.15 -5.60
CA TYR A 275 3.77 -20.44 -6.48
C TYR A 275 3.28 -21.37 -7.58
N ILE A 276 2.00 -21.25 -7.93
CA ILE A 276 1.45 -21.77 -9.18
C ILE A 276 1.35 -20.65 -10.21
N THR A 277 1.27 -21.00 -11.49
CA THR A 277 1.11 -20.04 -12.58
C THR A 277 -0.16 -20.32 -13.34
N LYS A 278 -0.97 -19.28 -13.53
CA LYS A 278 -2.15 -19.29 -14.40
C LYS A 278 -1.88 -18.38 -15.58
N ILE A 279 -2.18 -18.85 -16.78
CA ILE A 279 -1.93 -18.12 -18.05
C ILE A 279 -3.22 -18.06 -18.84
N LYS A 280 -3.55 -16.88 -19.40
CA LYS A 280 -4.66 -16.68 -20.35
C LYS A 280 -4.20 -15.64 -21.38
N GLY A 281 -4.12 -16.03 -22.65
CA GLY A 281 -3.58 -15.18 -23.72
C GLY A 281 -2.14 -14.74 -23.43
N HIS A 282 -1.88 -13.44 -23.48
CA HIS A 282 -0.61 -12.82 -23.13
C HIS A 282 -0.47 -12.43 -21.65
N TYR A 283 -1.42 -12.79 -20.79
CA TYR A 283 -1.34 -12.52 -19.35
C TYR A 283 -0.99 -13.77 -18.56
N ALA A 284 -0.21 -13.57 -17.49
CA ALA A 284 0.05 -14.60 -16.50
C ALA A 284 0.02 -14.03 -15.08
N VAL A 285 -0.42 -14.86 -14.14
CA VAL A 285 -0.40 -14.58 -12.70
C VAL A 285 0.36 -15.70 -12.02
N LEU A 286 1.37 -15.33 -11.23
CA LEU A 286 1.95 -16.21 -10.22
C LEU A 286 1.29 -15.93 -8.89
N MET A 287 0.81 -16.97 -8.24
CA MET A 287 0.08 -16.84 -6.97
C MET A 287 0.28 -18.05 -6.08
N ALA A 288 -0.05 -17.91 -4.81
CA ALA A 288 -0.07 -19.03 -3.88
C ALA A 288 -0.99 -20.18 -4.40
N PRO A 289 -0.57 -21.44 -4.27
CA PRO A 289 -1.42 -22.59 -4.57
C PRO A 289 -2.75 -22.55 -3.80
N PRO A 290 -3.88 -23.04 -4.36
CA PRO A 290 -5.18 -23.06 -3.68
C PRO A 290 -5.20 -23.81 -2.35
N GLU A 291 -4.32 -24.79 -2.17
CA GLU A 291 -4.15 -25.57 -0.95
C GLU A 291 -3.37 -24.84 0.16
N THR A 292 -2.80 -23.67 -0.15
CA THR A 292 -2.14 -22.81 0.83
C THR A 292 -3.13 -22.38 1.90
N SER A 293 -2.72 -22.40 3.17
CA SER A 293 -3.56 -21.92 4.27
C SER A 293 -4.02 -20.49 4.01
N VAL A 294 -5.24 -20.11 4.44
CA VAL A 294 -5.75 -18.74 4.24
C VAL A 294 -4.77 -17.69 4.80
N ASN A 295 -4.14 -17.96 5.95
CA ASN A 295 -3.14 -17.07 6.57
C ASN A 295 -1.91 -16.86 5.68
N ASP A 296 -1.39 -17.91 5.06
CA ASP A 296 -0.23 -17.80 4.18
C ASP A 296 -0.62 -17.20 2.83
N PHE A 297 -1.80 -17.52 2.32
CA PHE A 297 -2.34 -17.01 1.06
C PHE A 297 -2.48 -15.48 1.09
N ILE A 298 -3.13 -14.94 2.13
CA ILE A 298 -3.32 -13.48 2.25
C ILE A 298 -2.00 -12.73 2.48
N THR A 299 -0.95 -13.42 2.94
CA THR A 299 0.40 -12.86 3.15
C THR A 299 1.39 -13.21 2.03
N GLN A 300 0.89 -13.79 0.93
CA GLN A 300 1.66 -14.11 -0.27
C GLN A 300 1.01 -13.41 -1.47
N CYS A 301 1.46 -12.18 -1.72
CA CYS A 301 0.98 -11.34 -2.82
C CYS A 301 1.16 -12.06 -4.19
N PRO A 302 0.16 -11.98 -5.09
CA PRO A 302 0.32 -12.45 -6.46
C PRO A 302 1.18 -11.50 -7.30
N TYR A 303 1.82 -12.03 -8.33
CA TYR A 303 2.64 -11.28 -9.28
C TYR A 303 2.09 -11.39 -10.69
N PHE A 304 1.99 -10.25 -11.38
CA PHE A 304 1.41 -10.17 -12.71
C PHE A 304 2.50 -10.07 -13.78
N PHE A 305 2.26 -10.73 -14.91
CA PHE A 305 3.19 -10.80 -16.02
C PHE A 305 2.47 -10.65 -17.35
N ILE A 306 3.08 -9.89 -18.26
CA ILE A 306 2.59 -9.69 -19.61
C ILE A 306 3.61 -10.27 -20.61
N LYS A 307 3.11 -10.93 -21.65
CA LYS A 307 3.91 -11.47 -22.75
C LYS A 307 3.96 -10.47 -23.89
N THR A 308 5.16 -10.10 -24.29
CA THR A 308 5.42 -9.27 -25.47
C THR A 308 6.21 -10.07 -26.51
N GLU A 309 6.53 -9.45 -27.65
CA GLU A 309 7.41 -10.05 -28.66
C GLU A 309 8.80 -10.42 -28.10
N LYS A 310 9.24 -9.73 -27.04
CA LYS A 310 10.52 -9.98 -26.37
C LYS A 310 10.47 -11.17 -25.39
N GLY A 311 9.29 -11.53 -24.90
CA GLY A 311 9.08 -12.55 -23.87
C GLY A 311 8.18 -12.07 -22.73
N TRP A 312 8.19 -12.79 -21.62
CA TRP A 312 7.44 -12.46 -20.41
C TRP A 312 8.16 -11.41 -19.57
N GLN A 313 7.41 -10.40 -19.16
CA GLN A 313 7.88 -9.26 -18.38
C GLN A 313 6.97 -9.09 -17.16
N ILE A 314 7.51 -8.64 -16.04
CA ILE A 314 6.72 -8.34 -14.85
C ILE A 314 5.94 -7.05 -15.05
N ASP A 315 4.67 -7.06 -14.66
CA ASP A 315 3.73 -5.95 -14.83
C ASP A 315 3.37 -5.29 -13.49
N ILE A 316 4.37 -4.61 -12.92
CA ILE A 316 4.25 -3.88 -11.65
C ILE A 316 3.26 -2.72 -11.77
N ASN A 317 3.16 -2.06 -12.93
CA ASN A 317 2.21 -0.95 -13.11
C ASN A 317 0.77 -1.41 -12.83
N THR A 318 0.35 -2.54 -13.38
CA THR A 318 -0.98 -3.07 -13.11
C THR A 318 -1.11 -3.52 -11.65
N MET A 319 -0.08 -4.14 -11.09
CA MET A 319 -0.08 -4.53 -9.66
C MET A 319 -0.30 -3.32 -8.76
N ALA A 320 0.46 -2.23 -8.93
CA ALA A 320 0.37 -1.04 -8.08
C ALA A 320 -0.99 -0.34 -8.16
N ARG A 321 -1.66 -0.40 -9.32
CA ARG A 321 -2.98 0.23 -9.55
C ARG A 321 -4.17 -0.66 -9.18
N SER A 322 -3.91 -1.93 -8.91
CA SER A 322 -4.94 -2.95 -8.67
C SER A 322 -4.84 -3.60 -7.30
N LEU A 323 -3.65 -3.59 -6.68
CA LEU A 323 -3.34 -4.22 -5.41
C LEU A 323 -2.85 -3.18 -4.40
N ILE A 324 -3.13 -3.40 -3.12
CA ILE A 324 -2.60 -2.65 -1.99
C ILE A 324 -2.21 -3.61 -0.87
N MET A 325 -1.17 -3.25 -0.11
CA MET A 325 -0.80 -3.97 1.10
C MET A 325 -1.53 -3.37 2.31
N GLY A 326 -2.11 -4.23 3.16
CA GLY A 326 -2.73 -3.89 4.43
C GLY A 326 -2.04 -4.66 5.56
N GLY A 327 -1.00 -4.06 6.16
CA GLY A 327 -0.11 -4.79 7.05
C GLY A 327 0.58 -5.95 6.30
N PRO A 328 0.59 -7.19 6.83
CA PRO A 328 1.19 -8.31 6.11
C PRO A 328 0.29 -8.86 4.99
N SER A 329 -0.95 -8.37 4.85
CA SER A 329 -1.92 -8.90 3.88
C SER A 329 -1.99 -8.07 2.60
N TRP A 330 -2.47 -8.65 1.49
CA TRP A 330 -2.73 -7.92 0.25
C TRP A 330 -4.24 -7.84 -0.06
N HIS A 331 -4.63 -6.76 -0.77
CA HIS A 331 -6.01 -6.46 -1.16
C HIS A 331 -6.12 -5.93 -2.59
N PHE A 332 -7.19 -6.25 -3.31
CA PHE A 332 -7.58 -5.59 -4.55
C PHE A 332 -8.16 -4.21 -4.25
N LEU A 333 -7.57 -3.18 -4.84
CA LEU A 333 -8.18 -1.87 -5.00
C LEU A 333 -9.24 -1.91 -6.10
N SER A 334 -8.97 -2.66 -7.17
CA SER A 334 -9.85 -2.78 -8.33
C SER A 334 -9.90 -4.22 -8.80
N THR A 335 -11.04 -4.63 -9.34
CA THR A 335 -11.26 -5.92 -10.01
C THR A 335 -11.42 -5.77 -11.53
N THR A 336 -11.04 -4.62 -12.10
CA THR A 336 -11.31 -4.28 -13.50
C THR A 336 -10.11 -4.45 -14.42
N HIS A 337 -9.09 -5.16 -13.96
CA HIS A 337 -7.81 -5.35 -14.63
C HIS A 337 -7.77 -6.71 -15.37
N PRO A 338 -6.86 -6.92 -16.33
CA PRO A 338 -6.91 -8.11 -17.20
C PRO A 338 -6.59 -9.43 -16.48
N TYR A 339 -5.92 -9.36 -15.33
CA TYR A 339 -5.47 -10.53 -14.57
C TYR A 339 -6.55 -11.25 -13.75
N MET A 340 -7.82 -10.80 -13.79
CA MET A 340 -8.90 -11.38 -12.97
C MET A 340 -9.22 -12.84 -13.27
N PHE A 341 -8.86 -13.34 -14.47
CA PHE A 341 -9.04 -14.75 -14.83
C PHE A 341 -8.37 -15.72 -13.84
N ALA A 342 -7.29 -15.30 -13.17
CA ALA A 342 -6.61 -16.12 -12.19
C ALA A 342 -7.41 -16.29 -10.89
N PHE A 343 -8.41 -15.43 -10.66
CA PHE A 343 -9.15 -15.31 -9.42
C PHE A 343 -10.65 -15.69 -9.53
N GLU A 344 -11.10 -16.21 -10.68
CA GLU A 344 -12.51 -16.60 -10.92
C GLU A 344 -13.06 -17.60 -9.88
N ASN A 345 -12.21 -18.52 -9.39
CA ASN A 345 -12.55 -19.48 -8.35
C ASN A 345 -12.13 -19.00 -6.94
N TYR A 346 -12.28 -17.70 -6.65
CA TYR A 346 -11.99 -17.14 -5.34
C TYR A 346 -13.18 -16.33 -4.84
N LEU A 347 -13.48 -16.47 -3.55
CA LEU A 347 -14.41 -15.58 -2.87
C LEU A 347 -13.72 -14.23 -2.66
N ILE A 348 -14.01 -13.29 -3.55
CA ILE A 348 -13.61 -11.88 -3.42
C ILE A 348 -14.61 -11.12 -2.57
N LYS A 349 -14.13 -10.49 -1.49
CA LYS A 349 -14.83 -9.56 -0.60
C LYS A 349 -14.01 -8.26 -0.50
N THR A 350 -14.60 -7.18 0.05
CA THR A 350 -14.03 -5.81 0.03
C THR A 350 -12.57 -5.72 0.39
N ASN A 351 -12.09 -6.57 1.29
CA ASN A 351 -10.69 -6.63 1.68
C ASN A 351 -10.18 -8.06 1.82
N ARG A 352 -10.80 -9.08 1.19
CA ARG A 352 -10.45 -10.49 1.47
C ARG A 352 -10.66 -11.39 0.28
N TYR A 353 -9.82 -12.41 0.21
CA TYR A 353 -9.77 -13.37 -0.88
C TYR A 353 -9.58 -14.74 -0.28
N TYR A 354 -10.44 -15.65 -0.69
CA TYR A 354 -10.38 -17.00 -0.20
C TYR A 354 -10.51 -17.97 -1.37
N PRO A 355 -9.65 -18.99 -1.49
CA PRO A 355 -9.82 -20.04 -2.48
C PRO A 355 -11.22 -20.66 -2.36
N PHE A 356 -11.99 -20.60 -3.44
CA PHE A 356 -13.32 -21.16 -3.53
C PHE A 356 -13.23 -22.61 -4.05
N ASP A 357 -12.61 -23.48 -3.24
CA ASP A 357 -12.41 -24.90 -3.56
C ASP A 357 -13.62 -25.74 -3.12
N GLY A 358 -14.72 -25.64 -3.87
CA GLY A 358 -15.93 -26.44 -3.63
C GLY A 358 -16.73 -26.07 -2.37
N GLN A 359 -16.34 -25.01 -1.66
CA GLN A 359 -17.05 -24.51 -0.49
C GLN A 359 -18.44 -24.00 -0.87
N LYS A 360 -19.48 -24.46 -0.17
CA LYS A 360 -20.87 -24.05 -0.43
C LYS A 360 -21.44 -23.18 0.67
N ALA A 361 -20.95 -23.35 1.90
CA ALA A 361 -21.41 -22.60 3.06
C ALA A 361 -20.48 -21.43 3.41
N PHE A 362 -21.04 -20.42 4.03
CA PHE A 362 -20.33 -19.23 4.48
C PHE A 362 -20.85 -18.79 5.85
N LEU A 363 -19.92 -18.45 6.73
CA LEU A 363 -20.21 -17.85 8.04
C LEU A 363 -19.83 -16.36 8.07
N GLY A 364 -18.72 -16.00 7.42
CA GLY A 364 -18.23 -14.63 7.28
C GLY A 364 -17.66 -14.03 8.55
N LEU A 365 -16.67 -14.71 9.09
CA LEU A 365 -15.81 -14.23 10.16
C LEU A 365 -14.46 -13.78 9.62
N THR A 366 -13.91 -12.79 10.30
CA THR A 366 -12.56 -12.31 10.07
C THR A 366 -11.79 -12.33 11.37
N TYR A 367 -10.47 -12.45 11.28
CA TYR A 367 -9.62 -12.64 12.45
C TYR A 367 -8.63 -11.48 12.60
N SER A 368 -8.34 -11.13 13.85
CA SER A 368 -7.15 -10.35 14.17
C SER A 368 -5.90 -11.16 13.83
N LEU A 369 -4.94 -10.54 13.15
CA LEU A 369 -3.65 -11.16 12.86
C LEU A 369 -2.71 -11.26 14.08
N TRP A 370 -3.14 -10.71 15.22
CA TRP A 370 -2.33 -10.48 16.42
C TRP A 370 -2.75 -11.32 17.62
N ASP A 371 -3.64 -12.29 17.41
CA ASP A 371 -4.22 -13.10 18.48
C ASP A 371 -3.55 -14.47 18.57
N ASP A 372 -3.03 -14.81 19.76
CA ASP A 372 -2.26 -16.04 19.99
C ASP A 372 -3.15 -17.26 20.24
N GLY A 373 -4.48 -17.06 20.22
CA GLY A 373 -5.47 -18.09 20.45
C GLY A 373 -5.56 -18.52 21.92
N SER A 374 -4.81 -17.91 22.84
CA SER A 374 -4.73 -18.31 24.26
C SER A 374 -6.09 -18.27 24.96
N ARG A 375 -6.99 -17.38 24.53
CA ARG A 375 -8.37 -17.24 25.03
C ARG A 375 -9.41 -17.44 23.93
N GLY A 376 -9.06 -18.13 22.85
CA GLY A 376 -9.78 -18.07 21.57
C GLY A 376 -9.26 -16.92 20.71
N PHE A 377 -9.83 -16.74 19.52
CA PHE A 377 -9.34 -15.76 18.54
C PHE A 377 -10.26 -14.56 18.41
N LYS A 378 -9.73 -13.34 18.52
CA LYS A 378 -10.48 -12.11 18.29
C LYS A 378 -10.98 -12.05 16.86
N ILE A 379 -12.30 -11.95 16.71
CA ILE A 379 -13.00 -11.95 15.42
C ILE A 379 -13.77 -10.66 15.16
N TYR A 380 -13.99 -10.38 13.88
CA TYR A 380 -14.88 -9.33 13.39
C TYR A 380 -15.82 -9.93 12.34
N PRO A 381 -17.14 -9.84 12.52
CA PRO A 381 -18.07 -10.35 11.51
C PRO A 381 -18.09 -9.44 10.27
N GLU A 382 -18.03 -10.03 9.08
CA GLU A 382 -18.20 -9.27 7.83
C GLU A 382 -19.58 -8.60 7.78
N TYR A 383 -19.69 -7.41 7.17
CA TYR A 383 -20.93 -6.62 7.20
C TYR A 383 -22.14 -7.38 6.62
N ASP A 384 -21.93 -8.13 5.52
CA ASP A 384 -22.94 -8.89 4.80
C ASP A 384 -22.82 -10.40 5.05
N SER A 385 -22.72 -10.81 6.32
CA SER A 385 -22.53 -12.22 6.68
C SER A 385 -23.52 -12.81 7.70
N PRO A 386 -23.70 -14.14 7.67
CA PRO A 386 -24.42 -14.88 8.71
C PRO A 386 -23.92 -14.63 10.13
N ALA A 387 -22.61 -14.46 10.32
CA ALA A 387 -22.04 -14.12 11.61
C ALA A 387 -22.60 -12.80 12.15
N LYS A 388 -22.64 -11.76 11.30
CA LYS A 388 -23.21 -10.46 11.66
C LYS A 388 -24.70 -10.56 11.96
N GLU A 389 -25.44 -11.24 11.08
CA GLU A 389 -26.88 -11.48 11.24
C GLU A 389 -27.22 -12.26 12.52
N ALA A 390 -26.37 -13.21 12.91
CA ALA A 390 -26.53 -14.00 14.12
C ALA A 390 -26.21 -13.23 15.42
N GLY A 391 -25.68 -12.00 15.32
CA GLY A 391 -25.37 -11.16 16.48
C GLY A 391 -23.98 -11.37 17.08
N ILE A 392 -23.07 -11.98 16.32
CA ILE A 392 -21.63 -11.92 16.63
C ILE A 392 -21.21 -10.45 16.55
N SER A 393 -20.40 -10.00 17.50
CA SER A 393 -19.97 -8.61 17.63
C SER A 393 -18.47 -8.49 17.32
N GLU A 394 -18.07 -7.31 16.87
CA GLU A 394 -16.67 -6.99 16.68
C GLU A 394 -15.92 -7.09 18.01
N GLY A 395 -14.80 -7.82 18.00
CA GLY A 395 -14.00 -8.05 19.20
C GLY A 395 -14.44 -9.22 20.08
N ASP A 396 -15.47 -9.98 19.69
CA ASP A 396 -15.74 -11.29 20.30
C ASP A 396 -14.52 -12.22 20.14
N MET A 397 -14.26 -13.06 21.14
CA MET A 397 -13.19 -14.08 21.07
C MET A 397 -13.80 -15.43 20.68
N LEU A 398 -13.52 -15.92 19.49
CA LEU A 398 -14.03 -17.19 19.00
C LEU A 398 -13.36 -18.38 19.69
N VAL A 399 -14.17 -19.27 20.26
CA VAL A 399 -13.70 -20.48 20.97
C VAL A 399 -13.99 -21.74 20.16
N SER A 400 -15.23 -21.92 19.70
CA SER A 400 -15.61 -23.11 18.92
C SER A 400 -16.73 -22.84 17.93
N ILE A 401 -16.78 -23.65 16.87
CA ILE A 401 -17.85 -23.64 15.86
C ILE A 401 -18.34 -25.07 15.68
N GLY A 402 -19.64 -25.30 15.78
CA GLY A 402 -20.23 -26.62 15.59
C GLY A 402 -19.69 -27.67 16.57
N GLY A 403 -19.28 -27.23 17.77
CA GLY A 403 -18.64 -28.10 18.78
C GLY A 403 -17.16 -28.38 18.57
N VAL A 404 -16.56 -27.91 17.46
CA VAL A 404 -15.11 -28.03 17.19
C VAL A 404 -14.39 -26.80 17.72
N GLU A 405 -13.42 -27.02 18.61
CA GLU A 405 -12.54 -25.96 19.11
C GLU A 405 -11.68 -25.38 17.97
N ILE A 406 -11.63 -24.05 17.92
CA ILE A 406 -10.79 -23.32 16.98
C ILE A 406 -9.39 -23.18 17.59
N LYS A 407 -8.39 -23.70 16.89
CA LYS A 407 -6.98 -23.75 17.32
C LYS A 407 -6.07 -22.84 16.49
N GLN A 408 -6.58 -22.32 15.37
CA GLN A 408 -5.86 -21.38 14.51
C GLN A 408 -6.84 -20.39 13.86
N ALA A 409 -6.37 -19.18 13.60
CA ALA A 409 -7.13 -18.19 12.82
C ALA A 409 -7.49 -18.75 11.43
N TYR A 410 -8.70 -18.46 10.96
CA TYR A 410 -9.29 -18.97 9.72
C TYR A 410 -9.46 -20.50 9.61
N GLN A 411 -9.38 -21.25 10.71
CA GLN A 411 -9.72 -22.68 10.69
C GLN A 411 -11.18 -22.91 10.25
N ASP A 412 -12.07 -21.98 10.58
CA ASP A 412 -13.48 -22.01 10.21
C ASP A 412 -13.67 -22.04 8.69
N TRP A 413 -12.80 -21.38 7.92
CA TRP A 413 -12.82 -21.37 6.47
C TRP A 413 -12.81 -22.79 5.90
N GLU A 414 -11.84 -23.60 6.31
CA GLU A 414 -11.75 -25.01 5.90
C GLU A 414 -12.92 -25.84 6.43
N MET A 415 -13.40 -25.55 7.65
CA MET A 415 -14.57 -26.23 8.22
C MET A 415 -15.83 -26.00 7.38
N MET A 416 -16.01 -24.82 6.78
CA MET A 416 -17.20 -24.48 5.98
C MET A 416 -17.37 -25.37 4.75
N LYS A 417 -16.29 -26.02 4.25
CA LYS A 417 -16.38 -27.00 3.15
C LYS A 417 -17.24 -28.22 3.49
N ALA A 418 -17.37 -28.55 4.78
CA ALA A 418 -18.15 -29.70 5.25
C ALA A 418 -19.65 -29.41 5.42
N TYR A 419 -20.08 -28.15 5.26
CA TYR A 419 -21.46 -27.72 5.52
C TYR A 419 -22.16 -27.20 4.26
N ASN A 420 -23.48 -27.08 4.33
CA ASN A 420 -24.32 -26.55 3.27
C ASN A 420 -24.99 -25.23 3.69
N PRO A 421 -25.35 -24.37 2.73
CA PRO A 421 -26.25 -23.25 2.98
C PRO A 421 -27.51 -23.69 3.72
N GLY A 422 -27.87 -22.95 4.77
CA GLY A 422 -29.02 -23.24 5.60
C GLY A 422 -28.73 -24.08 6.84
N ASP A 423 -27.58 -24.76 6.92
CA ASP A 423 -27.13 -25.42 8.15
C ASP A 423 -27.02 -24.39 9.29
N VAL A 424 -27.33 -24.81 10.52
CA VAL A 424 -27.28 -23.95 11.70
C VAL A 424 -26.21 -24.48 12.64
N LEU A 425 -25.20 -23.66 12.92
CA LEU A 425 -24.09 -24.01 13.80
C LEU A 425 -24.14 -23.23 15.11
N ASP A 426 -23.79 -23.90 16.20
CA ASP A 426 -23.49 -23.23 17.47
C ASP A 426 -22.08 -22.63 17.38
N VAL A 427 -22.01 -21.31 17.43
CA VAL A 427 -20.77 -20.53 17.48
C VAL A 427 -20.57 -20.05 18.91
N VAL A 428 -19.50 -20.50 19.54
CA VAL A 428 -19.19 -20.17 20.93
C VAL A 428 -18.14 -19.07 20.97
N VAL A 429 -18.49 -17.96 21.59
CA VAL A 429 -17.61 -16.79 21.74
C VAL A 429 -17.48 -16.36 23.20
N LEU A 430 -16.37 -15.69 23.55
CA LEU A 430 -16.28 -14.88 24.75
C LEU A 430 -16.55 -13.42 24.38
N ARG A 431 -17.50 -12.79 25.08
CA ARG A 431 -17.75 -11.35 24.99
C ARG A 431 -17.38 -10.72 26.33
N GLY A 432 -16.20 -10.11 26.38
CA GLY A 432 -15.53 -9.86 27.67
C GLY A 432 -15.18 -11.19 28.32
N ASP A 433 -15.62 -11.41 29.56
CA ASP A 433 -15.42 -12.67 30.27
C ASP A 433 -16.63 -13.62 30.19
N GLU A 434 -17.72 -13.20 29.55
CA GLU A 434 -18.95 -13.99 29.42
C GLU A 434 -18.88 -14.92 28.20
N LYS A 435 -19.09 -16.22 28.41
CA LYS A 435 -19.20 -17.22 27.34
C LYS A 435 -20.62 -17.23 26.77
N LYS A 436 -20.74 -17.03 25.45
CA LYS A 436 -22.02 -17.03 24.72
C LYS A 436 -22.03 -18.11 23.66
N THR A 437 -23.17 -18.77 23.50
CA THR A 437 -23.45 -19.66 22.37
C THR A 437 -24.44 -18.97 21.45
N ILE A 438 -24.01 -18.69 20.23
CA ILE A 438 -24.76 -17.98 19.19
C ILE A 438 -25.10 -18.97 18.08
N LYS A 439 -26.37 -19.06 17.69
CA LYS A 439 -26.79 -19.92 16.56
C LYS A 439 -26.68 -19.13 15.27
N ALA A 440 -25.78 -19.54 14.38
CA ALA A 440 -25.59 -18.91 13.08
C ALA A 440 -26.10 -19.84 11.96
N LYS A 441 -27.00 -19.33 11.13
CA LYS A 441 -27.50 -20.04 9.94
C LYS A 441 -26.62 -19.70 8.75
N LEU A 442 -25.88 -20.67 8.24
CA LEU A 442 -24.95 -20.48 7.12
C LEU A 442 -25.69 -20.06 5.84
N SER A 443 -25.02 -19.29 5.00
CA SER A 443 -25.53 -18.87 3.70
C SER A 443 -24.59 -19.29 2.57
N GLU A 444 -25.03 -19.07 1.34
CA GLU A 444 -24.13 -19.16 0.18
C GLU A 444 -23.11 -18.01 0.21
N PRO A 445 -21.83 -18.28 -0.05
CA PRO A 445 -20.80 -17.26 -0.17
C PRO A 445 -21.11 -16.35 -1.37
N LYS A 446 -21.25 -15.06 -1.10
CA LYS A 446 -21.45 -14.04 -2.13
C LYS A 446 -20.14 -13.37 -2.45
N SER A 447 -19.61 -13.66 -3.64
CA SER A 447 -18.43 -12.97 -4.15
C SER A 447 -18.78 -11.70 -4.90
N TRP A 448 -17.99 -10.66 -4.66
CA TRP A 448 -18.00 -9.43 -5.44
C TRP A 448 -17.29 -9.57 -6.78
N ILE A 449 -16.61 -10.70 -7.03
CA ILE A 449 -16.15 -11.02 -8.38
C ILE A 449 -17.33 -11.12 -9.35
N ASN A 450 -18.53 -11.46 -8.88
CA ASN A 450 -19.76 -11.47 -9.68
C ASN A 450 -20.25 -10.05 -10.06
N GLU A 451 -19.55 -8.99 -9.64
CA GLU A 451 -19.71 -7.65 -10.17
C GLU A 451 -18.77 -7.36 -11.37
N PHE A 452 -17.88 -8.29 -11.71
CA PHE A 452 -17.01 -8.24 -12.88
C PHE A 452 -17.16 -9.52 -13.74
N PRO A 453 -17.29 -9.43 -15.07
CA PRO A 453 -17.26 -8.22 -15.88
C PRO A 453 -18.50 -7.36 -15.62
N TYR A 454 -18.38 -6.02 -15.76
CA TYR A 454 -19.55 -5.11 -15.71
C TYR A 454 -20.63 -5.49 -16.72
N VAL A 455 -20.23 -6.27 -17.70
CA VAL A 455 -21.09 -6.99 -18.60
C VAL A 455 -21.36 -8.38 -18.04
N LYS A 456 -22.62 -8.68 -17.77
CA LYS A 456 -23.02 -9.93 -17.11
C LYS A 456 -23.66 -10.91 -18.07
N GLU A 457 -24.19 -10.41 -19.19
CA GLU A 457 -25.02 -11.21 -20.08
C GLU A 457 -24.57 -11.03 -21.53
N GLU A 458 -24.70 -12.11 -22.30
CA GLU A 458 -24.57 -12.07 -23.76
C GLU A 458 -25.46 -10.95 -24.31
N GLY A 459 -24.89 -10.01 -25.07
CA GLY A 459 -25.64 -8.90 -25.66
C GLY A 459 -25.38 -7.51 -25.05
N ASP A 460 -24.92 -7.44 -23.81
CA ASP A 460 -24.68 -6.19 -23.08
C ASP A 460 -23.65 -5.26 -23.79
N PRO A 461 -23.70 -3.93 -23.58
CA PRO A 461 -22.72 -3.00 -24.14
C PRO A 461 -21.31 -3.28 -23.64
N TRP A 462 -20.38 -3.48 -24.57
CA TRP A 462 -18.97 -3.80 -24.28
C TRP A 462 -18.02 -2.92 -25.07
N THR A 463 -16.82 -2.74 -24.50
CA THR A 463 -15.80 -1.82 -25.03
C THR A 463 -14.42 -2.45 -25.07
N GLY A 464 -14.13 -3.40 -24.18
CA GLY A 464 -12.82 -4.04 -24.07
C GLY A 464 -11.79 -3.26 -23.26
N PHE A 465 -12.18 -2.24 -22.50
CA PHE A 465 -11.26 -1.60 -21.56
C PHE A 465 -10.99 -2.46 -20.34
N TYR A 466 -9.72 -2.53 -19.96
CA TYR A 466 -9.31 -2.82 -18.60
C TYR A 466 -8.83 -1.54 -17.94
N PHE A 467 -9.25 -1.34 -16.69
CA PHE A 467 -9.00 -0.10 -15.98
C PHE A 467 -8.33 -0.35 -14.64
N GLY A 468 -7.66 0.69 -14.15
CA GLY A 468 -7.09 0.80 -12.82
C GLY A 468 -7.21 2.24 -12.32
N TYR A 469 -6.81 2.46 -11.07
CA TYR A 469 -6.71 3.83 -10.56
C TYR A 469 -5.54 4.56 -11.20
N SER A 470 -5.69 5.88 -11.33
CA SER A 470 -4.56 6.74 -11.66
C SER A 470 -3.52 6.77 -10.54
N GLU A 471 -2.29 7.11 -10.87
CA GLU A 471 -1.23 7.39 -9.92
C GLU A 471 -1.25 8.86 -9.48
N PRO A 472 -0.68 9.22 -8.31
CA PRO A 472 -0.64 10.60 -7.85
C PRO A 472 -0.03 11.57 -8.87
N TYR A 473 1.09 11.21 -9.50
CA TYR A 473 1.77 12.07 -10.48
C TYR A 473 0.92 12.34 -11.73
N GLU A 474 -0.02 11.45 -12.06
CA GLU A 474 -0.95 11.65 -13.17
C GLU A 474 -2.05 12.63 -12.78
N ARG A 475 -2.55 12.52 -11.54
CA ARG A 475 -3.58 13.41 -10.98
C ARG A 475 -3.10 14.85 -10.83
N ASP A 476 -1.81 15.04 -10.62
CA ASP A 476 -1.19 16.37 -10.57
C ASP A 476 -1.19 17.05 -11.95
N ILE A 477 -1.24 16.26 -13.03
CA ILE A 477 -1.27 16.75 -14.42
C ILE A 477 -2.70 16.95 -14.92
N GLU A 478 -3.58 15.98 -14.64
CA GLU A 478 -4.99 16.01 -15.00
C GLU A 478 -5.81 15.33 -13.90
N ASP A 479 -6.92 15.93 -13.47
CA ASP A 479 -7.73 15.41 -12.36
C ASP A 479 -8.59 14.20 -12.80
N VAL A 480 -7.92 13.07 -13.00
CA VAL A 480 -8.46 11.81 -13.54
C VAL A 480 -8.21 10.65 -12.58
N GLN A 481 -9.21 9.80 -12.35
CA GLN A 481 -9.08 8.58 -11.55
C GLN A 481 -9.14 7.29 -12.40
N LEU A 482 -9.48 7.40 -13.68
CA LEU A 482 -9.71 6.28 -14.58
C LEU A 482 -8.54 6.10 -15.56
N SER A 483 -7.64 5.17 -15.25
CA SER A 483 -6.49 4.81 -16.11
C SER A 483 -6.77 3.53 -16.89
N VAL A 484 -6.47 3.52 -18.18
CA VAL A 484 -6.56 2.34 -19.05
C VAL A 484 -5.32 1.48 -18.84
N LEU A 485 -5.48 0.34 -18.18
CA LEU A 485 -4.38 -0.62 -17.94
C LEU A 485 -4.06 -1.41 -19.18
N ASP A 486 -5.10 -1.80 -19.93
CA ASP A 486 -4.96 -2.47 -21.20
C ASP A 486 -6.27 -2.39 -22.00
N VAL A 487 -6.20 -2.80 -23.27
CA VAL A 487 -7.33 -2.88 -24.19
C VAL A 487 -7.36 -4.27 -24.80
N ALA A 488 -8.50 -4.95 -24.68
CA ALA A 488 -8.75 -6.25 -25.27
C ALA A 488 -8.54 -6.25 -26.80
N GLU A 489 -7.86 -7.28 -27.32
CA GLU A 489 -7.64 -7.45 -28.76
C GLU A 489 -8.98 -7.59 -29.52
N GLY A 490 -9.09 -6.93 -30.67
CA GLY A 490 -10.28 -6.92 -31.52
C GLY A 490 -11.47 -6.13 -30.93
N SER A 491 -11.30 -5.53 -29.76
CA SER A 491 -12.35 -4.83 -29.05
C SER A 491 -12.74 -3.50 -29.69
N PRO A 492 -13.90 -2.94 -29.34
CA PRO A 492 -14.28 -1.62 -29.81
C PRO A 492 -13.31 -0.50 -29.38
N ALA A 493 -12.75 -0.59 -28.17
CA ALA A 493 -11.75 0.37 -27.70
C ALA A 493 -10.46 0.30 -28.54
N GLU A 494 -10.00 -0.90 -28.89
CA GLU A 494 -8.82 -1.06 -29.75
C GLU A 494 -9.08 -0.45 -31.14
N LYS A 495 -10.25 -0.76 -31.73
CA LYS A 495 -10.67 -0.23 -33.04
C LYS A 495 -10.81 1.29 -33.05
N ALA A 496 -11.25 1.88 -31.93
CA ALA A 496 -11.34 3.33 -31.74
C ALA A 496 -9.96 3.99 -31.49
N GLY A 497 -8.89 3.20 -31.32
CA GLY A 497 -7.51 3.68 -31.19
C GLY A 497 -7.09 4.01 -29.76
N PHE A 498 -7.82 3.51 -28.75
CA PHE A 498 -7.37 3.55 -27.35
C PHE A 498 -6.22 2.58 -27.12
N LYS A 499 -5.38 2.89 -26.12
CA LYS A 499 -4.17 2.15 -25.79
C LYS A 499 -4.01 2.05 -24.28
N ALA A 500 -3.27 1.04 -23.84
CA ALA A 500 -2.74 0.98 -22.49
C ALA A 500 -1.96 2.27 -22.16
N GLY A 501 -2.16 2.82 -20.96
CA GLY A 501 -1.59 4.10 -20.52
C GLY A 501 -2.47 5.34 -20.81
N ASP A 502 -3.58 5.20 -21.52
CA ASP A 502 -4.53 6.31 -21.72
C ASP A 502 -5.23 6.69 -20.39
N LEU A 503 -5.31 7.97 -20.09
CA LEU A 503 -6.03 8.50 -18.93
C LEU A 503 -7.34 9.17 -19.36
N ILE A 504 -8.49 8.59 -19.01
CA ILE A 504 -9.80 9.09 -19.47
C ILE A 504 -10.30 10.18 -18.53
N TYR A 505 -10.07 11.45 -18.88
CA TYR A 505 -10.49 12.60 -18.07
C TYR A 505 -11.88 13.13 -18.42
N TYR A 506 -12.54 12.60 -19.46
CA TYR A 506 -13.93 12.95 -19.78
C TYR A 506 -14.72 11.75 -20.30
N VAL A 507 -15.90 11.54 -19.70
CA VAL A 507 -16.97 10.71 -20.23
C VAL A 507 -18.27 11.54 -20.24
N PRO A 508 -19.23 11.29 -21.15
CA PRO A 508 -20.49 12.04 -21.17
C PRO A 508 -21.21 12.02 -19.80
N GLY A 509 -21.48 13.20 -19.23
CA GLY A 509 -22.10 13.35 -17.90
C GLY A 509 -21.12 13.54 -16.73
N SER A 510 -19.82 13.71 -16.99
CA SER A 510 -18.79 13.97 -15.98
C SER A 510 -18.34 15.43 -15.91
N GLU A 511 -19.10 16.38 -16.47
CA GLU A 511 -18.67 17.78 -16.59
C GLU A 511 -18.33 18.42 -15.23
N GLY A 512 -17.16 19.06 -15.14
CA GLY A 512 -16.77 19.89 -13.99
C GLY A 512 -16.29 19.14 -12.74
N ARG A 513 -15.93 17.86 -12.85
CA ARG A 513 -15.36 17.04 -11.76
C ARG A 513 -14.46 15.93 -12.32
N HIS A 514 -13.68 15.29 -11.44
CA HIS A 514 -12.87 14.13 -11.81
C HIS A 514 -13.71 12.97 -12.35
N VAL A 515 -13.16 12.27 -13.33
CA VAL A 515 -13.74 11.05 -13.91
C VAL A 515 -13.21 9.83 -13.18
N GLY A 516 -14.14 9.05 -12.64
CA GLY A 516 -13.84 7.77 -12.02
C GLY A 516 -14.65 6.61 -12.59
N PHE A 517 -14.39 5.43 -12.04
CA PHE A 517 -15.07 4.18 -12.41
C PHE A 517 -16.60 4.26 -12.40
N SER A 518 -17.17 4.95 -11.40
CA SER A 518 -18.62 5.12 -11.28
C SER A 518 -19.23 5.84 -12.48
N ASP A 519 -18.50 6.77 -13.10
CA ASP A 519 -18.97 7.51 -14.27
C ASP A 519 -19.03 6.62 -15.49
N TYR A 520 -17.98 5.84 -15.70
CA TYR A 520 -17.94 4.84 -16.76
C TYR A 520 -19.04 3.78 -16.59
N LYS A 521 -19.26 3.29 -15.37
CA LYS A 521 -20.36 2.36 -15.05
C LYS A 521 -21.73 2.98 -15.33
N ASN A 522 -21.90 4.27 -15.05
CA ASN A 522 -23.15 4.98 -15.34
C ASN A 522 -23.36 5.25 -16.83
N LEU A 523 -22.28 5.43 -17.59
CA LEU A 523 -22.33 5.51 -19.05
C LEU A 523 -22.82 4.19 -19.65
N LEU A 524 -22.24 3.05 -19.24
CA LEU A 524 -22.64 1.72 -19.73
C LEU A 524 -24.13 1.42 -19.55
N LYS A 525 -24.75 1.91 -18.47
CA LYS A 525 -26.19 1.75 -18.21
C LYS A 525 -27.10 2.52 -19.19
N LYS A 526 -26.56 3.50 -19.92
CA LYS A 526 -27.33 4.41 -20.77
C LYS A 526 -27.18 4.12 -22.26
N VAL A 527 -26.16 3.36 -22.63
CA VAL A 527 -25.81 3.04 -24.02
C VAL A 527 -26.26 1.64 -24.41
N LYS A 528 -26.34 1.39 -25.70
CA LYS A 528 -26.59 0.09 -26.33
C LYS A 528 -25.46 -0.24 -27.31
N PRO A 529 -25.26 -1.52 -27.67
CA PRO A 529 -24.38 -1.87 -28.78
C PRO A 529 -24.74 -1.07 -30.05
N GLY A 530 -23.73 -0.51 -30.71
CA GLY A 530 -23.83 0.37 -31.87
C GLY A 530 -23.91 1.87 -31.54
N ASP A 531 -24.19 2.25 -30.30
CA ASP A 531 -24.15 3.66 -29.89
C ASP A 531 -22.71 4.19 -29.98
N LYS A 532 -22.57 5.48 -30.29
CA LYS A 532 -21.27 6.16 -30.38
C LYS A 532 -21.15 7.24 -29.32
N VAL A 533 -20.02 7.27 -28.63
CA VAL A 533 -19.71 8.29 -27.62
C VAL A 533 -18.31 8.84 -27.83
N LYS A 534 -18.14 10.11 -27.51
CA LYS A 534 -16.83 10.73 -27.49
C LYS A 534 -16.26 10.69 -26.09
N LEU A 535 -15.06 10.13 -25.95
CA LEU A 535 -14.28 10.20 -24.72
C LEU A 535 -13.10 11.12 -24.95
N LYS A 536 -12.69 11.88 -23.92
CA LYS A 536 -11.44 12.63 -23.98
C LYS A 536 -10.43 12.00 -23.04
N LEU A 537 -9.20 11.93 -23.52
CA LEU A 537 -8.11 11.29 -22.82
C LEU A 537 -6.83 12.08 -22.90
N LEU A 538 -5.96 11.84 -21.93
CA LEU A 538 -4.57 12.26 -21.93
C LEU A 538 -3.71 11.02 -22.24
N ARG A 539 -2.85 11.11 -23.24
CA ARG A 539 -1.91 10.05 -23.62
C ARG A 539 -0.47 10.53 -23.41
N ASN A 540 0.38 9.66 -22.89
CA ASN A 540 1.78 9.98 -22.53
C ASN A 540 1.89 11.23 -21.64
N LEU A 541 0.87 11.49 -20.82
CA LEU A 541 0.77 12.65 -19.92
C LEU A 541 0.78 14.04 -20.59
N GLU A 542 0.71 14.12 -21.92
CA GLU A 542 0.80 15.39 -22.67
C GLU A 542 -0.29 15.53 -23.74
N ASP A 543 -0.55 14.46 -24.49
CA ASP A 543 -1.40 14.50 -25.67
C ASP A 543 -2.88 14.44 -25.30
N ARG A 544 -3.58 15.57 -25.46
CA ARG A 544 -5.04 15.63 -25.29
C ARG A 544 -5.73 15.17 -26.56
N LEU A 545 -6.43 14.06 -26.49
CA LEU A 545 -7.15 13.46 -27.62
C LEU A 545 -8.65 13.39 -27.33
N GLU A 546 -9.45 13.42 -28.39
CA GLU A 546 -10.88 13.08 -28.37
C GLU A 546 -11.09 11.93 -29.35
N LEU A 547 -11.51 10.77 -28.84
CA LEU A 547 -11.76 9.58 -29.64
C LEU A 547 -13.25 9.23 -29.57
N GLU A 548 -13.80 8.81 -30.71
CA GLU A 548 -15.17 8.30 -30.79
C GLU A 548 -15.16 6.78 -30.64
N LEU A 549 -15.88 6.29 -29.63
CA LEU A 549 -16.04 4.88 -29.30
C LEU A 549 -17.42 4.42 -29.71
N GLU A 550 -17.49 3.43 -30.60
CA GLU A 550 -18.72 2.71 -30.93
C GLU A 550 -18.83 1.49 -30.01
N PHE A 551 -19.90 1.36 -29.21
CA PHE A 551 -20.04 0.25 -28.28
C PHE A 551 -20.28 -1.07 -29.02
N GLY A 552 -19.55 -2.10 -28.66
CA GLY A 552 -19.78 -3.46 -29.11
C GLY A 552 -20.87 -4.15 -28.29
N SER A 553 -21.20 -5.37 -28.71
CA SER A 553 -22.01 -6.28 -27.94
C SER A 553 -21.09 -7.34 -27.33
N TYR A 554 -21.24 -7.58 -26.03
CA TYR A 554 -20.49 -8.62 -25.35
C TYR A 554 -20.92 -10.00 -25.80
N SER A 555 -19.93 -10.88 -25.89
CA SER A 555 -20.16 -12.31 -26.02
C SER A 555 -19.21 -13.07 -25.12
N ILE A 556 -19.72 -14.10 -24.44
CA ILE A 556 -18.94 -14.95 -23.54
C ILE A 556 -17.70 -15.47 -24.28
N GLY A 557 -16.53 -15.31 -23.67
CA GLY A 557 -15.26 -15.73 -24.26
C GLY A 557 -14.64 -14.76 -25.26
N LYS A 558 -15.28 -13.63 -25.59
CA LYS A 558 -14.67 -12.52 -26.36
C LYS A 558 -14.26 -11.33 -25.51
N GLU A 559 -14.06 -11.54 -24.21
CA GLU A 559 -13.55 -10.52 -23.29
C GLU A 559 -12.18 -9.96 -23.70
N GLY A 560 -11.52 -10.52 -24.72
CA GLY A 560 -10.21 -10.11 -25.22
C GLY A 560 -9.14 -11.14 -24.94
N PHE A 561 -9.38 -12.41 -25.28
CA PHE A 561 -8.46 -13.50 -25.00
C PHE A 561 -8.34 -14.48 -26.16
#